data_AF-A0A2H8TG79-F1
#
_entry.id   AF-A0A2H8TG79-F1
#
_cell.length_a   1.000
_cell.length_b   1.000
_cell.length_c   1.000
_cell.angle_alpha   90.00
_cell.angle_beta   90.00
_cell.angle_gamma   90.00
#
_symmetry.space_group_name_H-M   'P 1'
#
loop_
_entity.id
_entity.type
_entity.pdbx_description
1 polymer ?
#
loop_
_entity_poly.entity_id
_entity_poly.type
_entity_poly.pdbx_seq_one_letter_code
_entity_poly.pdbx_strand_id
1 'polypeptide(L)'
;MDECAVNNGGCQHECKNTPGSYECTCNNGFTLHENKHDCKEGGCKHEISAPRDVITSPNYPDSYPGRKDCVWHFTTTPGHRIKVLFDTFEMEPHQECAYDHITFYDGPTPDSQILGRFCGSKIPHPIVSSSNQLYLAFKSDASVQRKGFLATHSTVCGGRLIATNSVKHFYSHSNYGDLNYDSDAMCEWTIEAQANMNVHLTFLTFELEDEKDCMYDYVEVWSSLDTSGPFFGKFCGPTNPTDVISTNDALLLRFKTDSTIVSKGFSASYIAVESMNPSAEYSSLTDEDDVDLAFHKNKKNKKKKNKPSSLNQTNGGGDDDDRDSGGDEDDDDKDDDDEDMLAVKGP
;
A
#
# COMPACT_ATOMS: atom_id res chain seq x y z
N MET A 1 -52.22 -13.23 2.05
CA MET A 1 -52.89 -11.92 2.04
C MET A 1 -51.89 -10.95 1.41
N ASP A 2 -52.35 -9.88 0.78
CA ASP A 2 -51.45 -8.83 0.30
C ASP A 2 -51.77 -7.57 1.08
N GLU A 3 -50.98 -7.32 2.11
CA GLU A 3 -51.11 -6.21 3.02
C GLU A 3 -50.78 -4.87 2.34
N CYS A 4 -50.02 -4.89 1.23
CA CYS A 4 -49.71 -3.70 0.44
C CYS A 4 -50.86 -3.27 -0.47
N ALA A 5 -51.79 -4.17 -0.81
CA ALA A 5 -52.92 -3.90 -1.71
C ALA A 5 -53.92 -2.87 -1.15
N VAL A 6 -53.91 -2.62 0.17
CA VAL A 6 -54.79 -1.65 0.83
C VAL A 6 -53.96 -0.56 1.48
N ASN A 7 -54.20 0.70 1.07
CA ASN A 7 -53.53 1.89 1.60
C ASN A 7 -52.00 1.78 1.68
N ASN A 8 -51.36 1.09 0.71
CA ASN A 8 -49.92 0.86 0.68
C ASN A 8 -49.37 0.23 1.96
N GLY A 9 -50.13 -0.64 2.64
CA GLY A 9 -49.75 -1.21 3.93
C GLY A 9 -49.55 -0.16 5.05
N GLY A 10 -50.00 1.09 4.85
CA GLY A 10 -49.69 2.21 5.75
C GLY A 10 -48.26 2.74 5.62
N CYS A 11 -47.50 2.35 4.60
CA CYS A 11 -46.16 2.85 4.34
C CYS A 11 -46.20 4.26 3.72
N GLN A 12 -45.32 5.16 4.17
CA GLN A 12 -45.20 6.51 3.63
C GLN A 12 -44.69 6.51 2.18
N HIS A 13 -43.73 5.64 1.84
CA HIS A 13 -43.15 5.52 0.49
C HIS A 13 -43.58 4.22 -0.19
N GLU A 14 -42.80 3.14 -0.09
CA GLU A 14 -43.05 1.90 -0.84
C GLU A 14 -43.33 0.74 0.11
N CYS A 15 -44.40 -0.01 -0.15
CA CYS A 15 -44.70 -1.25 0.56
C CYS A 15 -44.25 -2.46 -0.25
N LYS A 16 -43.46 -3.34 0.36
CA LYS A 16 -43.05 -4.62 -0.21
C LYS A 16 -43.76 -5.75 0.52
N ASN A 17 -44.62 -6.46 -0.21
CA ASN A 17 -45.33 -7.60 0.34
C ASN A 17 -44.39 -8.80 0.47
N THR A 18 -44.45 -9.52 1.59
CA THR A 18 -43.60 -10.69 1.89
C THR A 18 -44.48 -11.89 2.26
N PRO A 19 -43.98 -13.13 2.21
CA PRO A 19 -44.77 -14.29 2.62
C PRO A 19 -45.20 -14.20 4.10
N GLY A 20 -46.46 -13.86 4.34
CA GLY A 20 -47.07 -13.76 5.68
C GLY A 20 -46.93 -12.41 6.40
N SER A 21 -46.41 -11.37 5.73
CA SER A 21 -46.25 -10.01 6.27
C SER A 21 -45.97 -9.00 5.14
N TYR A 22 -45.66 -7.75 5.46
CA TYR A 22 -45.09 -6.75 4.55
C TYR A 22 -43.99 -5.94 5.25
N GLU A 23 -43.20 -5.21 4.46
CA GLU A 23 -42.22 -4.24 4.94
C GLU A 23 -42.37 -2.90 4.20
N CYS A 24 -42.20 -1.80 4.92
CA CYS A 24 -42.10 -0.48 4.29
C CYS A 24 -40.64 -0.19 3.96
N THR A 25 -40.43 0.37 2.77
CA THR A 25 -39.12 0.83 2.29
C THR A 25 -39.22 2.29 1.88
N CYS A 26 -38.10 3.00 2.01
CA CYS A 26 -38.03 4.41 1.71
C CYS A 26 -37.33 4.64 0.37
N ASN A 27 -37.87 5.58 -0.42
CA ASN A 27 -37.20 6.11 -1.60
C ASN A 27 -35.78 6.61 -1.25
N ASN A 28 -34.92 6.67 -2.28
CA ASN A 28 -33.53 7.09 -2.13
C ASN A 28 -33.42 8.46 -1.41
N GLY A 29 -32.48 8.57 -0.47
CA GLY A 29 -32.31 9.78 0.35
C GLY A 29 -33.17 9.83 1.63
N PHE A 30 -33.97 8.79 1.90
CA PHE A 30 -34.72 8.64 3.13
C PHE A 30 -34.36 7.34 3.85
N THR A 31 -34.48 7.35 5.17
CA THR A 31 -34.32 6.17 6.03
C THR A 31 -35.63 5.86 6.72
N LEU A 32 -35.91 4.57 6.90
CA LEU A 32 -37.13 4.14 7.58
C LEU A 32 -37.11 4.64 9.03
N HIS A 33 -38.19 5.30 9.41
CA HIS A 33 -38.42 5.78 10.76
C HIS A 33 -38.63 4.59 11.71
N GLU A 34 -38.46 4.81 13.01
CA GLU A 34 -38.54 3.74 14.02
C GLU A 34 -39.93 3.08 14.10
N ASN A 35 -40.97 3.78 13.65
CA ASN A 35 -42.32 3.23 13.54
C ASN A 35 -42.48 2.24 12.36
N LYS A 36 -41.44 2.02 11.55
CA LYS A 36 -41.42 1.12 10.38
C LYS A 36 -42.43 1.46 9.27
N HIS A 37 -43.00 2.65 9.29
CA HIS A 37 -43.99 3.12 8.32
C HIS A 37 -43.58 4.43 7.66
N ASP A 38 -43.07 5.38 8.46
CA ASP A 38 -42.66 6.68 7.97
C ASP A 38 -41.21 6.65 7.48
N CYS A 39 -40.86 7.63 6.66
CA CYS A 39 -39.55 7.83 6.10
C CYS A 39 -39.03 9.19 6.56
N LYS A 40 -37.94 9.17 7.32
CA LYS A 40 -37.21 10.38 7.71
C LYS A 40 -36.09 10.65 6.73
N GLU A 41 -35.71 11.91 6.62
CA GLU A 41 -34.58 12.31 5.79
C GLU A 41 -33.33 11.50 6.21
N GLY A 42 -32.69 10.84 5.25
CA GLY A 42 -31.53 10.02 5.52
C GLY A 42 -30.37 10.86 6.02
N GLY A 43 -29.65 10.37 7.03
CA GLY A 43 -28.38 10.96 7.40
C GLY A 43 -27.44 10.96 6.19
N CYS A 44 -26.81 12.11 5.92
CA CYS A 44 -25.98 12.27 4.73
C CYS A 44 -24.48 12.16 5.02
N LYS A 45 -24.13 11.37 6.04
CA LYS A 45 -22.76 11.07 6.41
C LYS A 45 -22.50 9.59 6.18
N HIS A 46 -21.47 9.29 5.38
CA HIS A 46 -21.10 7.95 4.99
C HIS A 46 -19.67 7.68 5.43
N GLU A 47 -19.47 6.58 6.16
CA GLU A 47 -18.16 6.07 6.55
C GLU A 47 -17.86 4.86 5.68
N ILE A 48 -16.82 4.94 4.85
CA ILE A 48 -16.49 3.96 3.83
C ILE A 48 -15.15 3.33 4.15
N SER A 49 -15.18 2.05 4.51
CA SER A 49 -13.98 1.23 4.72
C SER A 49 -13.89 0.03 3.77
N ALA A 50 -14.93 -0.22 2.97
CA ALA A 50 -14.92 -1.30 1.98
C ALA A 50 -13.87 -1.00 0.89
N PRO A 51 -13.09 -1.99 0.44
CA PRO A 51 -11.99 -1.79 -0.50
C PRO A 51 -12.48 -1.39 -1.91
N ARG A 52 -13.74 -1.67 -2.25
CA ARG A 52 -14.37 -1.23 -3.48
C ARG A 52 -15.87 -1.16 -3.27
N ASP A 53 -16.50 -0.07 -3.70
CA ASP A 53 -17.96 0.05 -3.74
C ASP A 53 -18.38 1.14 -4.73
N VAL A 54 -19.68 1.24 -4.94
CA VAL A 54 -20.33 2.30 -5.68
C VAL A 54 -20.82 3.38 -4.72
N ILE A 55 -20.54 4.63 -5.04
CA ILE A 55 -21.06 5.81 -4.35
C ILE A 55 -21.95 6.62 -5.30
N THR A 56 -22.99 7.21 -4.74
CA THR A 56 -23.94 8.02 -5.50
C THR A 56 -24.28 9.30 -4.78
N SER A 57 -24.68 10.32 -5.54
CA SER A 57 -25.33 11.48 -4.96
C SER A 57 -26.66 11.07 -4.31
N PRO A 58 -27.14 11.83 -3.30
CA PRO A 58 -28.44 11.56 -2.71
C PRO A 58 -29.51 11.52 -3.78
N ASN A 59 -30.44 10.56 -3.68
CA ASN A 59 -31.55 10.35 -4.60
C ASN A 59 -31.19 9.87 -6.03
N TYR A 60 -29.92 9.60 -6.36
CA TYR A 60 -29.55 9.03 -7.67
C TYR A 60 -30.33 7.72 -7.95
N PRO A 61 -30.84 7.47 -9.18
CA PRO A 61 -30.60 8.19 -10.44
C PRO A 61 -31.47 9.44 -10.65
N ASP A 62 -32.39 9.72 -9.73
CA ASP A 62 -33.19 10.94 -9.78
C ASP A 62 -32.38 12.16 -9.36
N SER A 63 -32.99 13.35 -9.52
CA SER A 63 -32.29 14.57 -9.18
C SER A 63 -32.00 14.65 -7.68
N TYR A 64 -30.78 15.07 -7.33
CA TYR A 64 -30.41 15.25 -5.94
C TYR A 64 -31.29 16.33 -5.28
N PRO A 65 -31.51 16.29 -3.96
CA PRO A 65 -32.29 17.31 -3.28
C PRO A 65 -31.50 18.63 -3.15
N GLY A 66 -32.22 19.76 -3.11
CA GLY A 66 -31.62 21.04 -2.74
C GLY A 66 -31.26 21.12 -1.25
N ARG A 67 -30.34 22.03 -0.90
CA ARG A 67 -29.88 22.33 0.46
C ARG A 67 -29.31 21.12 1.20
N LYS A 68 -28.55 20.29 0.49
CA LYS A 68 -27.87 19.14 1.07
C LYS A 68 -26.42 19.45 1.35
N ASP A 69 -25.95 18.93 2.48
CA ASP A 69 -24.54 18.88 2.85
C ASP A 69 -24.25 17.43 3.23
N CYS A 70 -23.61 16.71 2.32
CA CYS A 70 -23.39 15.28 2.41
C CYS A 70 -21.90 14.98 2.35
N VAL A 71 -21.47 14.00 3.12
CA VAL A 71 -20.05 13.72 3.29
C VAL A 71 -19.79 12.22 3.22
N TRP A 72 -18.72 11.86 2.52
CA TRP A 72 -18.18 10.50 2.50
C TRP A 72 -16.76 10.57 3.01
N HIS A 73 -16.51 9.83 4.09
CA HIS A 73 -15.20 9.66 4.67
C HIS A 73 -14.70 8.27 4.30
N PHE A 74 -13.67 8.23 3.46
CA PHE A 74 -13.05 6.99 3.00
C PHE A 74 -11.82 6.71 3.85
N THR A 75 -11.71 5.47 4.32
CA THR A 75 -10.52 4.98 5.02
C THR A 75 -10.13 3.64 4.41
N THR A 76 -8.85 3.46 4.11
CA THR A 76 -8.28 2.19 3.68
C THR A 76 -7.03 1.85 4.51
N THR A 77 -6.39 0.73 4.21
CA THR A 77 -5.17 0.28 4.90
C THR A 77 -4.01 1.26 4.65
N PRO A 78 -3.19 1.61 5.66
CA PRO A 78 -1.99 2.41 5.45
C PRO A 78 -1.05 1.79 4.40
N GLY A 79 -0.51 2.62 3.51
CA GLY A 79 0.26 2.15 2.35
C GLY A 79 -0.61 1.85 1.13
N HIS A 80 -1.90 2.16 1.21
CA HIS A 80 -2.79 2.21 0.05
C HIS A 80 -3.43 3.58 -0.05
N ARG A 81 -3.99 3.86 -1.22
CA ARG A 81 -4.70 5.08 -1.58
C ARG A 81 -6.12 4.75 -1.97
N ILE A 82 -6.99 5.74 -1.87
CA ILE A 82 -8.35 5.68 -2.40
C ILE A 82 -8.38 6.36 -3.77
N LYS A 83 -8.87 5.63 -4.76
CA LYS A 83 -9.17 6.09 -6.12
C LYS A 83 -10.67 6.17 -6.33
N VAL A 84 -11.16 7.25 -6.93
CA VAL A 84 -12.57 7.44 -7.30
C VAL A 84 -12.68 7.70 -8.79
N LEU A 85 -13.57 6.96 -9.44
CA LEU A 85 -13.87 7.04 -10.87
C LEU A 85 -15.34 7.34 -11.07
N PHE A 86 -15.65 8.37 -11.86
CA PHE A 86 -17.02 8.77 -12.16
C PHE A 86 -17.50 8.11 -13.44
N ASP A 87 -18.65 7.43 -13.35
CA ASP A 87 -19.38 6.91 -14.51
C ASP A 87 -20.36 7.96 -15.04
N THR A 88 -21.05 8.65 -14.11
CA THR A 88 -21.97 9.75 -14.41
C THR A 88 -21.63 10.95 -13.54
N PHE A 89 -21.67 12.15 -14.12
CA PHE A 89 -21.52 13.40 -13.38
C PHE A 89 -22.35 14.52 -14.02
N GLU A 90 -23.40 14.96 -13.33
CA GLU A 90 -24.28 16.05 -13.72
C GLU A 90 -24.65 16.90 -12.48
N MET A 91 -24.02 18.06 -12.34
CA MET A 91 -24.32 19.05 -11.29
C MET A 91 -24.69 20.40 -11.93
N GLU A 92 -25.24 21.32 -11.15
CA GLU A 92 -25.47 22.68 -11.62
C GLU A 92 -24.16 23.32 -12.12
N PRO A 93 -24.12 23.85 -13.35
CA PRO A 93 -22.92 24.48 -13.87
C PRO A 93 -22.74 25.89 -13.32
N HIS A 94 -21.53 26.20 -12.84
CA HIS A 94 -21.12 27.56 -12.47
C HIS A 94 -19.62 27.73 -12.72
N GLN A 95 -19.17 28.94 -13.10
CA GLN A 95 -17.77 29.21 -13.45
C GLN A 95 -16.78 28.83 -12.34
N GLU A 96 -17.16 29.09 -11.09
CA GLU A 96 -16.36 28.78 -9.89
C GLU A 96 -16.98 27.67 -9.02
N CYS A 97 -17.99 26.96 -9.54
CA CYS A 97 -18.73 25.93 -8.78
C CYS A 97 -19.26 26.43 -7.42
N ALA A 98 -19.78 27.67 -7.38
CA ALA A 98 -20.21 28.34 -6.15
C ALA A 98 -21.56 27.82 -5.63
N TYR A 99 -22.41 27.33 -6.53
CA TYR A 99 -23.69 26.69 -6.22
C TYR A 99 -23.47 25.22 -5.87
N ASP A 100 -24.08 24.30 -6.60
CA ASP A 100 -23.93 22.86 -6.40
C ASP A 100 -22.54 22.37 -6.81
N HIS A 101 -21.88 21.63 -5.93
CA HIS A 101 -20.55 21.07 -6.23
C HIS A 101 -20.21 19.89 -5.34
N ILE A 102 -19.22 19.12 -5.79
CA ILE A 102 -18.44 18.22 -4.95
C ILE A 102 -17.04 18.76 -4.72
N THR A 103 -16.48 18.54 -3.54
CA THR A 103 -15.08 18.85 -3.22
C THR A 103 -14.41 17.63 -2.62
N PHE A 104 -13.25 17.27 -3.15
CA PHE A 104 -12.39 16.23 -2.59
C PHE A 104 -11.25 16.86 -1.79
N TYR A 105 -11.00 16.32 -0.61
CA TYR A 105 -9.92 16.72 0.28
C TYR A 105 -9.01 15.50 0.54
N ASP A 106 -7.71 15.72 0.42
CA ASP A 106 -6.65 14.73 0.55
C ASP A 106 -6.30 14.44 2.01
N GLY A 107 -7.24 13.82 2.70
CA GLY A 107 -7.13 13.52 4.12
C GLY A 107 -8.49 13.27 4.76
N PRO A 108 -8.55 13.21 6.10
CA PRO A 108 -9.76 12.83 6.82
C PRO A 108 -10.76 13.98 7.02
N THR A 109 -10.38 15.23 6.74
CA THR A 109 -11.20 16.40 7.10
C THR A 109 -11.28 17.45 5.98
N PRO A 110 -12.28 18.36 6.02
CA PRO A 110 -12.36 19.52 5.13
C PRO A 110 -11.19 20.52 5.24
N ASP A 111 -10.37 20.43 6.29
CA ASP A 111 -9.16 21.27 6.45
C ASP A 111 -7.96 20.70 5.68
N SER A 112 -8.09 19.49 5.11
CA SER A 112 -7.03 18.84 4.32
C SER A 112 -6.88 19.52 2.95
N GLN A 113 -5.79 19.21 2.24
CA GLN A 113 -5.52 19.79 0.92
C GLN A 113 -6.65 19.45 -0.07
N ILE A 114 -7.16 20.46 -0.80
CA ILE A 114 -8.18 20.24 -1.82
C ILE A 114 -7.54 19.59 -3.06
N LEU A 115 -8.06 18.42 -3.46
CA LEU A 115 -7.70 17.75 -4.72
C LEU A 115 -8.47 18.33 -5.91
N GLY A 116 -9.69 18.82 -5.65
CA GLY A 116 -10.48 19.50 -6.66
C GLY A 116 -11.91 19.79 -6.20
N ARG A 117 -12.51 20.78 -6.87
CA ARG A 117 -13.92 21.16 -6.74
C ARG A 117 -14.56 21.06 -8.12
N PHE A 118 -15.66 20.33 -8.22
CA PHE A 118 -16.26 19.96 -9.50
C PHE A 118 -17.76 20.26 -9.53
N CYS A 119 -18.24 20.75 -10.67
CA CYS A 119 -19.64 21.01 -10.98
C CYS A 119 -19.88 20.98 -12.50
N GLY A 120 -21.11 21.16 -12.96
CA GLY A 120 -21.49 21.00 -14.36
C GLY A 120 -21.56 19.54 -14.81
N SER A 121 -21.37 19.29 -16.11
CA SER A 121 -21.55 17.96 -16.73
C SER A 121 -20.27 17.32 -17.27
N LYS A 122 -19.11 17.93 -17.04
CA LYS A 122 -17.83 17.34 -17.43
C LYS A 122 -17.42 16.31 -16.39
N ILE A 123 -17.28 15.06 -16.80
CA ILE A 123 -16.80 13.97 -15.94
C ILE A 123 -15.41 14.34 -15.37
N PRO A 124 -15.24 14.34 -14.03
CA PRO A 124 -13.94 14.56 -13.41
C PRO A 124 -12.92 13.49 -13.81
N HIS A 125 -11.64 13.88 -13.94
CA HIS A 125 -10.56 12.90 -14.07
C HIS A 125 -10.49 12.02 -12.81
N PRO A 126 -9.88 10.82 -12.89
CA PRO A 126 -9.70 9.95 -11.73
C PRO A 126 -9.12 10.72 -10.54
N ILE A 127 -9.82 10.69 -9.41
CA ILE A 127 -9.36 11.32 -8.18
C ILE A 127 -8.61 10.25 -7.39
N VAL A 128 -7.36 10.54 -7.02
CA VAL A 128 -6.54 9.62 -6.23
C VAL A 128 -5.94 10.40 -5.06
N SER A 129 -6.31 10.02 -3.84
CA SER A 129 -5.71 10.53 -2.59
C SER A 129 -4.21 10.28 -2.55
N SER A 130 -3.43 10.99 -1.74
CA SER A 130 -2.01 10.71 -1.49
C SER A 130 -1.78 9.70 -0.37
N SER A 131 -2.79 9.47 0.48
CA SER A 131 -2.70 8.58 1.65
C SER A 131 -3.94 7.69 1.75
N ASN A 132 -4.09 7.00 2.87
CA ASN A 132 -5.14 6.01 3.10
C ASN A 132 -6.48 6.62 3.56
N GLN A 133 -6.63 7.94 3.46
CA GLN A 133 -7.84 8.67 3.84
C GLN A 133 -8.19 9.70 2.77
N LEU A 134 -9.48 9.80 2.45
CA LEU A 134 -10.03 10.75 1.48
C LEU A 134 -11.36 11.27 2.01
N TYR A 135 -11.62 12.55 1.85
CA TYR A 135 -12.89 13.16 2.26
C TYR A 135 -13.59 13.78 1.04
N LEU A 136 -14.83 13.39 0.81
CA LEU A 136 -15.69 13.95 -0.23
C LEU A 136 -16.82 14.72 0.43
N ALA A 137 -16.98 16.00 0.07
CA ALA A 137 -18.13 16.81 0.44
C ALA A 137 -18.98 17.09 -0.80
N PHE A 138 -20.28 16.84 -0.73
CA PHE A 138 -21.29 17.26 -1.69
C PHE A 138 -22.12 18.37 -1.06
N LYS A 139 -22.28 19.48 -1.78
CA LYS A 139 -23.13 20.59 -1.37
C LYS A 139 -24.08 20.97 -2.48
N SER A 140 -25.35 21.18 -2.14
CA SER A 140 -26.36 21.74 -3.03
C SER A 140 -27.06 22.96 -2.43
N ASP A 141 -27.44 23.90 -3.27
CA ASP A 141 -28.19 25.10 -2.90
C ASP A 141 -29.71 24.88 -3.02
N ALA A 142 -30.51 25.95 -2.95
CA ALA A 142 -31.96 25.84 -2.94
C ALA A 142 -32.60 25.42 -4.28
N SER A 143 -31.91 25.48 -5.41
CA SER A 143 -32.51 25.35 -6.73
C SER A 143 -31.61 24.65 -7.76
N VAL A 144 -32.14 24.36 -8.94
CA VAL A 144 -31.37 23.85 -10.10
C VAL A 144 -30.70 22.50 -9.86
N GLN A 145 -31.45 21.56 -9.28
CA GLN A 145 -31.00 20.19 -9.10
C GLN A 145 -30.77 19.46 -10.44
N ARG A 146 -29.84 18.51 -10.44
CA ARG A 146 -29.51 17.61 -11.57
C ARG A 146 -29.45 16.18 -11.05
N LYS A 147 -29.19 15.20 -11.94
CA LYS A 147 -29.08 13.79 -11.55
C LYS A 147 -27.97 13.50 -10.54
N GLY A 148 -26.95 14.36 -10.47
CA GLY A 148 -25.82 14.20 -9.56
C GLY A 148 -24.78 13.24 -10.11
N PHE A 149 -24.30 12.31 -9.29
CA PHE A 149 -23.18 11.45 -9.66
C PHE A 149 -23.41 9.99 -9.33
N LEU A 150 -22.77 9.15 -10.15
CA LEU A 150 -22.51 7.73 -9.91
C LEU A 150 -21.02 7.54 -10.10
N ALA A 151 -20.37 7.02 -9.07
CA ALA A 151 -18.94 6.77 -9.08
C ALA A 151 -18.61 5.46 -8.40
N THR A 152 -17.49 4.86 -8.78
CA THR A 152 -16.91 3.70 -8.11
C THR A 152 -15.66 4.16 -7.37
N HIS A 153 -15.54 3.83 -6.08
CA HIS A 153 -14.29 3.96 -5.35
C HIS A 153 -13.57 2.61 -5.26
N SER A 154 -12.25 2.65 -5.16
CA SER A 154 -11.41 1.47 -4.97
C SER A 154 -10.14 1.81 -4.20
N THR A 155 -9.69 0.88 -3.37
CA THR A 155 -8.34 0.86 -2.80
C THR A 155 -7.34 0.53 -3.91
N VAL A 156 -6.28 1.31 -4.01
CA VAL A 156 -5.15 1.10 -4.91
C VAL A 156 -3.84 1.14 -4.13
N CYS A 157 -2.80 0.49 -4.62
CA CYS A 157 -1.48 0.48 -3.99
C CYS A 157 -0.79 1.85 -4.01
N GLY A 158 0.26 1.98 -3.22
CA GLY A 158 1.04 3.21 -3.09
C GLY A 158 0.50 4.15 -2.02
N GLY A 159 1.22 5.22 -1.77
CA GLY A 159 0.81 6.29 -0.85
C GLY A 159 1.94 6.83 0.01
N ARG A 160 1.64 7.92 0.70
CA ARG A 160 2.55 8.57 1.65
C ARG A 160 2.49 7.87 3.01
N LEU A 161 3.66 7.45 3.47
CA LEU A 161 3.90 6.76 4.74
C LEU A 161 4.82 7.62 5.62
N ILE A 162 4.60 7.55 6.94
CA ILE A 162 5.40 8.30 7.92
C ILE A 162 6.13 7.33 8.84
N ALA A 163 7.45 7.28 8.73
CA ALA A 163 8.32 6.53 9.62
C ALA A 163 8.38 7.20 11.01
N THR A 164 8.19 6.40 12.05
CA THR A 164 8.29 6.82 13.45
C THR A 164 9.25 5.90 14.18
N ASN A 165 9.50 6.12 15.46
CA ASN A 165 10.29 5.23 16.33
C ASN A 165 9.61 3.87 16.62
N SER A 166 8.54 3.54 15.91
CA SER A 166 7.81 2.29 16.00
C SER A 166 7.77 1.63 14.62
N VAL A 167 7.98 0.32 14.61
CA VAL A 167 7.92 -0.47 13.38
C VAL A 167 6.49 -0.42 12.83
N LYS A 168 6.37 -0.11 11.55
CA LYS A 168 5.12 -0.14 10.78
C LYS A 168 5.28 -1.04 9.57
N HIS A 169 4.16 -1.49 9.02
CA HIS A 169 4.13 -2.42 7.89
C HIS A 169 3.30 -1.87 6.75
N PHE A 170 3.62 -2.29 5.53
CA PHE A 170 2.81 -2.08 4.34
C PHE A 170 2.96 -3.25 3.36
N TYR A 171 2.06 -3.30 2.37
CA TYR A 171 1.92 -4.41 1.44
C TYR A 171 1.91 -3.90 0.01
N SER A 172 2.43 -4.73 -0.89
CA SER A 172 2.50 -4.44 -2.34
C SER A 172 1.15 -4.10 -2.98
N HIS A 173 0.06 -4.73 -2.51
CA HIS A 173 -1.28 -4.56 -3.06
C HIS A 173 -2.35 -4.84 -1.98
N SER A 174 -3.61 -4.50 -2.26
CA SER A 174 -4.69 -4.53 -1.25
C SER A 174 -5.18 -5.94 -0.92
N ASN A 175 -4.95 -6.91 -1.81
CA ASN A 175 -5.37 -8.30 -1.66
C ASN A 175 -4.23 -9.22 -1.19
N TYR A 176 -3.14 -8.62 -0.69
CA TYR A 176 -1.95 -9.36 -0.28
C TYR A 176 -2.29 -10.40 0.79
N GLY A 177 -1.90 -11.65 0.55
CA GLY A 177 -2.19 -12.81 1.40
C GLY A 177 -3.33 -13.69 0.87
N ASP A 178 -4.31 -13.10 0.18
CA ASP A 178 -5.44 -13.82 -0.40
C ASP A 178 -5.22 -14.10 -1.90
N LEU A 179 -4.74 -13.10 -2.63
CA LEU A 179 -4.54 -13.15 -4.08
C LEU A 179 -3.11 -12.72 -4.46
N ASN A 180 -2.79 -12.88 -5.74
CA ASN A 180 -1.58 -12.34 -6.35
C ASN A 180 -1.80 -10.87 -6.71
N TYR A 181 -0.71 -10.12 -6.94
CA TYR A 181 -0.82 -8.73 -7.40
C TYR A 181 -1.43 -8.64 -8.80
N ASP A 182 -1.95 -7.46 -9.15
CA ASP A 182 -2.50 -7.20 -10.47
C ASP A 182 -1.39 -6.96 -11.50
N SER A 183 -1.64 -7.32 -12.76
CA SER A 183 -0.81 -6.90 -13.89
C SER A 183 -0.97 -5.40 -14.16
N ASP A 184 0.00 -4.80 -14.86
CA ASP A 184 0.03 -3.38 -15.23
C ASP A 184 -0.08 -2.42 -14.03
N ALA A 185 0.33 -2.88 -12.85
CA ALA A 185 0.32 -2.10 -11.63
C ALA A 185 1.44 -1.06 -11.64
N MET A 186 1.13 0.14 -11.16
CA MET A 186 2.08 1.23 -10.99
C MET A 186 1.90 1.82 -9.59
N CYS A 187 2.63 1.28 -8.63
CA CYS A 187 2.55 1.69 -7.24
C CYS A 187 3.78 2.54 -6.87
N GLU A 188 3.55 3.62 -6.14
CA GLU A 188 4.61 4.44 -5.58
C GLU A 188 4.34 4.69 -4.10
N TRP A 189 5.33 4.41 -3.24
CA TRP A 189 5.30 4.77 -1.83
C TRP A 189 6.41 5.77 -1.53
N THR A 190 6.05 6.85 -0.86
CA THR A 190 7.04 7.71 -0.19
C THR A 190 7.01 7.41 1.30
N ILE A 191 8.17 7.21 1.90
CA ILE A 191 8.32 7.00 3.34
C ILE A 191 9.14 8.15 3.89
N GLU A 192 8.53 8.98 4.73
CA GLU A 192 9.15 10.16 5.32
C GLU A 192 9.41 9.95 6.81
N ALA A 193 10.63 10.23 7.25
CA ALA A 193 10.99 10.37 8.65
C ALA A 193 10.97 11.85 9.07
N GLN A 194 11.13 12.11 10.37
CA GLN A 194 11.37 13.47 10.84
C GLN A 194 12.76 13.95 10.41
N ALA A 195 12.94 15.28 10.35
CA ALA A 195 14.24 15.87 10.04
C ALA A 195 15.34 15.30 10.95
N ASN A 196 16.50 14.97 10.34
CA ASN A 196 17.67 14.34 10.97
C ASN A 196 17.52 12.86 11.38
N MET A 197 16.44 12.20 10.98
CA MET A 197 16.28 10.75 11.07
C MET A 197 16.39 10.13 9.68
N ASN A 198 16.77 8.87 9.61
CA ASN A 198 16.76 8.08 8.37
C ASN A 198 15.65 7.04 8.45
N VAL A 199 15.24 6.51 7.30
CA VAL A 199 14.27 5.42 7.18
C VAL A 199 15.02 4.11 7.02
N HIS A 200 14.76 3.16 7.89
CA HIS A 200 15.19 1.77 7.74
C HIS A 200 14.02 0.94 7.21
N LEU A 201 14.20 0.35 6.03
CA LEU A 201 13.26 -0.50 5.32
C LEU A 201 13.76 -1.94 5.29
N THR A 202 12.88 -2.88 5.61
CA THR A 202 13.14 -4.33 5.56
C THR A 202 12.01 -5.02 4.80
N PHE A 203 12.35 -5.80 3.78
CA PHE A 203 11.39 -6.71 3.14
C PHE A 203 11.23 -7.97 3.99
N LEU A 204 10.00 -8.28 4.37
CA LEU A 204 9.68 -9.45 5.20
C LEU A 204 9.39 -10.67 4.33
N THR A 205 8.68 -10.45 3.23
CA THR A 205 8.39 -11.42 2.19
C THR A 205 8.56 -10.74 0.83
N PHE A 206 9.03 -11.48 -0.17
CA PHE A 206 9.30 -10.94 -1.49
C PHE A 206 9.18 -12.04 -2.55
N GLU A 207 8.16 -11.95 -3.39
CA GLU A 207 7.91 -12.91 -4.47
C GLU A 207 7.33 -12.18 -5.67
N LEU A 208 8.21 -11.81 -6.61
CA LEU A 208 7.87 -11.22 -7.91
C LEU A 208 8.26 -12.18 -9.04
N GLU A 209 7.85 -11.85 -10.26
CA GLU A 209 8.36 -12.53 -11.46
C GLU A 209 9.91 -12.53 -11.45
N ASP A 210 10.49 -13.70 -11.71
CA ASP A 210 11.94 -13.88 -11.69
C ASP A 210 12.52 -13.67 -13.10
N GLU A 211 13.38 -12.66 -13.22
CA GLU A 211 14.03 -12.30 -14.47
C GLU A 211 15.44 -11.78 -14.17
N LYS A 212 16.40 -12.09 -15.02
CA LYS A 212 17.82 -11.84 -14.78
C LYS A 212 18.15 -10.35 -14.57
N ASP A 213 17.51 -9.46 -15.31
CA ASP A 213 17.71 -8.01 -15.28
C ASP A 213 16.48 -7.26 -14.71
N CYS A 214 15.56 -8.00 -14.09
CA CYS A 214 14.29 -7.51 -13.53
C CYS A 214 13.50 -6.63 -14.51
N MET A 215 13.41 -7.01 -15.78
CA MET A 215 12.82 -6.15 -16.82
C MET A 215 11.29 -6.14 -16.84
N TYR A 216 10.64 -7.15 -16.25
CA TYR A 216 9.18 -7.26 -16.18
C TYR A 216 8.64 -6.66 -14.88
N ASP A 217 8.48 -7.47 -13.83
CA ASP A 217 8.01 -7.03 -12.52
C ASP A 217 9.18 -6.69 -11.60
N TYR A 218 9.12 -5.52 -10.95
CA TYR A 218 10.22 -5.09 -10.09
C TYR A 218 9.83 -4.04 -9.05
N VAL A 219 10.64 -3.97 -8.00
CA VAL A 219 10.67 -2.87 -7.04
C VAL A 219 11.97 -2.10 -7.18
N GLU A 220 11.87 -0.77 -7.32
CA GLU A 220 12.98 0.17 -7.23
C GLU A 220 12.95 0.92 -5.90
N VAL A 221 14.13 1.21 -5.34
CA VAL A 221 14.26 1.98 -4.09
C VAL A 221 15.27 3.12 -4.26
N TRP A 222 14.87 4.33 -3.86
CA TRP A 222 15.65 5.56 -3.94
C TRP A 222 15.67 6.28 -2.59
N SER A 223 16.80 6.91 -2.24
CA SER A 223 16.93 7.76 -1.05
C SER A 223 16.55 9.22 -1.33
N SER A 224 15.28 9.47 -1.58
CA SER A 224 14.65 10.79 -1.73
C SER A 224 13.13 10.60 -1.80
N LEU A 225 12.36 11.68 -1.88
CA LEU A 225 10.94 11.63 -2.23
C LEU A 225 10.69 11.41 -3.73
N ASP A 226 11.76 11.51 -4.53
CA ASP A 226 11.76 11.39 -5.97
C ASP A 226 12.97 10.56 -6.46
N THR A 227 13.21 10.54 -7.77
CA THR A 227 14.36 9.85 -8.37
C THR A 227 15.62 10.71 -8.50
N SER A 228 15.73 11.80 -7.73
CA SER A 228 16.94 12.63 -7.74
C SER A 228 18.01 12.15 -6.76
N GLY A 229 17.63 11.33 -5.78
CA GLY A 229 18.50 10.82 -4.73
C GLY A 229 19.35 9.60 -5.13
N PRO A 230 20.17 9.09 -4.20
CA PRO A 230 20.87 7.81 -4.36
C PRO A 230 19.93 6.65 -4.69
N PHE A 231 20.27 5.84 -5.70
CA PHE A 231 19.54 4.65 -6.09
C PHE A 231 20.11 3.41 -5.39
N PHE A 232 19.27 2.64 -4.69
CA PHE A 232 19.70 1.42 -3.99
C PHE A 232 19.66 0.17 -4.87
N GLY A 233 18.70 0.09 -5.79
CA GLY A 233 18.60 -1.06 -6.69
C GLY A 233 17.21 -1.29 -7.24
N LYS A 234 17.17 -2.22 -8.18
CA LYS A 234 15.99 -2.79 -8.82
C LYS A 234 15.95 -4.28 -8.45
N PHE A 235 14.83 -4.74 -7.89
CA PHE A 235 14.72 -6.07 -7.29
C PHE A 235 13.51 -6.83 -7.85
N CYS A 236 13.66 -8.12 -8.09
CA CYS A 236 12.64 -9.04 -8.59
C CYS A 236 12.95 -10.49 -8.12
N GLY A 237 12.12 -11.46 -8.52
CA GLY A 237 12.24 -12.86 -8.11
C GLY A 237 11.78 -13.15 -6.67
N PRO A 238 12.14 -14.32 -6.12
CA PRO A 238 11.61 -14.82 -4.84
C PRO A 238 12.51 -14.55 -3.62
N THR A 239 13.62 -13.82 -3.79
CA THR A 239 14.59 -13.62 -2.71
C THR A 239 14.42 -12.23 -2.10
N ASN A 240 14.30 -12.18 -0.76
CA ASN A 240 14.23 -10.91 -0.04
C ASN A 240 15.49 -10.05 -0.33
N PRO A 241 15.32 -8.80 -0.77
CA PRO A 241 16.43 -7.85 -0.88
C PRO A 241 17.08 -7.57 0.47
N THR A 242 18.31 -7.10 0.45
CA THR A 242 18.98 -6.61 1.65
C THR A 242 18.28 -5.37 2.20
N ASP A 243 18.29 -5.21 3.51
CA ASP A 243 17.78 -4.03 4.21
C ASP A 243 18.36 -2.73 3.64
N VAL A 244 17.49 -1.72 3.56
CA VAL A 244 17.83 -0.39 3.05
C VAL A 244 17.73 0.61 4.19
N ILE A 245 18.79 1.39 4.40
CA ILE A 245 18.77 2.56 5.27
C ILE A 245 19.02 3.78 4.39
N SER A 246 18.06 4.70 4.34
CA SER A 246 18.18 5.93 3.56
C SER A 246 19.39 6.76 3.99
N THR A 247 19.90 7.62 3.11
CA THR A 247 20.94 8.61 3.42
C THR A 247 20.39 9.96 3.87
N ASN A 248 19.08 10.18 3.65
CA ASN A 248 18.30 11.34 4.09
C ASN A 248 17.04 10.88 4.84
N ASP A 249 16.12 11.80 5.09
CA ASP A 249 14.86 11.58 5.80
C ASP A 249 13.76 10.93 4.96
N ALA A 250 14.07 10.41 3.76
CA ALA A 250 13.06 9.87 2.87
C ALA A 250 13.50 8.64 2.06
N LEU A 251 12.53 7.78 1.74
CA LEU A 251 12.63 6.77 0.69
C LEU A 251 11.49 6.92 -0.32
N LEU A 252 11.80 6.68 -1.59
CA LEU A 252 10.82 6.42 -2.64
C LEU A 252 10.95 4.94 -3.04
N LEU A 253 9.83 4.23 -3.00
CA LEU A 253 9.71 2.89 -3.53
C LEU A 253 8.75 2.90 -4.72
N ARG A 254 9.15 2.25 -5.82
CA ARG A 254 8.30 2.07 -7.01
C ARG A 254 8.14 0.60 -7.30
N PHE A 255 6.92 0.10 -7.27
CA PHE A 255 6.59 -1.26 -7.72
C PHE A 255 5.85 -1.16 -9.05
N LYS A 256 6.39 -1.84 -10.06
CA LYS A 256 5.80 -1.89 -11.39
C LYS A 256 5.67 -3.33 -11.82
N THR A 257 4.57 -3.63 -12.48
CA THR A 257 4.32 -4.93 -13.09
C THR A 257 3.99 -4.78 -14.57
N ASP A 258 4.27 -5.82 -15.33
CA ASP A 258 3.91 -5.91 -16.73
C ASP A 258 2.52 -6.53 -16.94
N SER A 259 2.15 -6.82 -18.19
CA SER A 259 0.82 -7.33 -18.54
C SER A 259 0.57 -8.82 -18.21
N THR A 260 1.59 -9.55 -17.74
CA THR A 260 1.55 -11.00 -17.53
C THR A 260 2.20 -11.41 -16.20
N ILE A 261 2.23 -12.73 -15.94
CA ILE A 261 2.93 -13.40 -14.84
C ILE A 261 2.86 -12.66 -13.49
N VAL A 262 1.80 -12.93 -12.74
CA VAL A 262 1.62 -12.34 -11.40
C VAL A 262 1.98 -13.33 -10.30
N SER A 263 2.55 -12.81 -9.21
CA SER A 263 2.97 -13.58 -8.04
C SER A 263 2.41 -13.02 -6.73
N LYS A 264 2.85 -13.55 -5.57
CA LYS A 264 2.35 -13.14 -4.25
C LYS A 264 2.68 -11.69 -3.90
N GLY A 265 3.71 -11.10 -4.49
CA GLY A 265 4.14 -9.75 -4.18
C GLY A 265 5.03 -9.71 -2.94
N PHE A 266 5.05 -8.55 -2.28
CA PHE A 266 5.88 -8.35 -1.10
C PHE A 266 5.11 -7.73 0.07
N SER A 267 5.64 -7.95 1.27
CA SER A 267 5.33 -7.18 2.48
C SER A 267 6.63 -6.63 3.06
N ALA A 268 6.55 -5.43 3.63
CA ALA A 268 7.72 -4.75 4.15
C ALA A 268 7.40 -4.01 5.46
N SER A 269 8.43 -3.83 6.26
CA SER A 269 8.41 -3.01 7.47
C SER A 269 9.33 -1.81 7.34
N TYR A 270 8.97 -0.72 8.02
CA TYR A 270 9.78 0.48 8.08
C TYR A 270 9.76 1.11 9.48
N ILE A 271 10.86 1.75 9.85
CA ILE A 271 11.05 2.48 11.11
C ILE A 271 11.99 3.67 10.90
N ALA A 272 11.81 4.74 11.69
CA ALA A 272 12.76 5.85 11.75
C ALA A 272 13.93 5.48 12.68
N VAL A 273 15.15 5.65 12.17
CA VAL A 273 16.41 5.41 12.90
C VAL A 273 17.22 6.69 12.96
N GLU A 274 18.07 6.84 13.97
CA GLU A 274 18.95 8.00 14.07
C GLU A 274 19.89 8.05 12.86
N SER A 275 20.03 9.24 12.29
CA SER A 275 20.99 9.44 11.19
C SER A 275 22.39 9.12 11.70
N MET A 276 23.11 8.24 10.99
CA MET A 276 24.54 8.09 11.25
C MET A 276 25.21 9.41 10.87
N ASN A 277 25.48 10.26 11.86
CA ASN A 277 26.24 11.47 11.68
C ASN A 277 27.69 11.21 12.11
N PRO A 278 28.64 11.00 11.17
CA PRO A 278 30.05 10.79 11.51
C PRO A 278 30.66 11.97 12.27
N SER A 279 30.03 13.15 12.22
CA SER A 279 30.50 14.35 12.93
C SER A 279 30.02 14.46 14.38
N ALA A 280 28.97 13.73 14.78
CA ALA A 280 28.45 13.78 16.14
C ALA A 280 29.30 12.93 17.11
N GLU A 281 29.79 11.77 16.67
CA GLU A 281 30.71 10.93 17.45
C GLU A 281 32.14 11.50 17.56
N TYR A 282 32.51 12.43 16.66
CA TYR A 282 33.81 13.12 16.77
C TYR A 282 33.74 14.38 17.66
N SER A 283 32.55 14.97 17.86
CA SER A 283 32.40 16.15 18.71
C SER A 283 32.38 15.84 20.21
N SER A 284 32.03 14.60 20.59
CA SER A 284 32.02 14.15 21.99
C SER A 284 33.41 13.75 22.54
N LEU A 285 34.47 13.89 21.74
CA LEU A 285 35.86 13.60 22.12
C LEU A 285 36.74 14.86 22.27
N THR A 286 36.14 16.01 22.61
CA THR A 286 36.89 17.28 22.75
C THR A 286 37.06 17.77 24.20
N ASP A 287 37.01 16.86 25.17
CA ASP A 287 37.59 17.15 26.49
C ASP A 287 39.08 16.78 26.47
N GLU A 288 39.95 17.79 26.59
CA GLU A 288 41.40 17.76 26.37
C GLU A 288 42.24 16.89 27.33
N ASP A 289 41.67 15.94 28.07
CA ASP A 289 42.41 15.16 29.09
C ASP A 289 42.61 13.66 28.78
N ASP A 290 42.12 13.12 27.65
CA ASP A 290 42.22 11.67 27.37
C ASP A 290 42.98 11.27 26.08
N VAL A 291 43.68 12.22 25.44
CA VAL A 291 44.43 11.95 24.20
C VAL A 291 45.67 11.03 24.41
N ASP A 292 46.16 10.89 25.64
CA ASP A 292 47.35 10.07 25.94
C ASP A 292 47.08 8.58 26.23
N LEU A 293 45.82 8.18 26.44
CA LEU A 293 45.46 6.78 26.70
C LEU A 293 45.15 5.97 25.43
N ALA A 294 44.81 6.63 24.32
CA ALA A 294 44.49 5.97 23.05
C ALA A 294 45.74 5.60 22.22
N PHE A 295 46.84 6.36 22.32
CA PHE A 295 48.07 6.07 21.58
C PHE A 295 48.92 4.93 22.18
N HIS A 296 48.73 4.59 23.46
CA HIS A 296 49.46 3.50 24.11
C HIS A 296 48.77 2.13 24.04
N LYS A 297 47.46 2.06 23.76
CA LYS A 297 46.75 0.78 23.56
C LYS A 297 46.95 0.20 22.15
N ASN A 298 47.14 1.03 21.12
CA ASN A 298 47.32 0.55 19.74
C ASN A 298 48.73 0.05 19.38
N LYS A 299 49.74 0.21 20.26
CA LYS A 299 51.05 -0.43 20.09
C LYS A 299 51.18 -1.81 20.74
N LYS A 300 50.24 -2.24 21.59
CA LYS A 300 50.30 -3.57 22.25
C LYS A 300 49.61 -4.70 21.47
N ASN A 301 48.74 -4.40 20.49
CA ASN A 301 48.05 -5.43 19.70
C ASN A 301 48.63 -5.70 18.29
N LYS A 302 49.75 -5.08 17.91
CA LYS A 302 50.47 -5.35 16.64
C LYS A 302 51.81 -6.08 16.80
N LYS A 303 52.03 -6.78 17.93
CA LYS A 303 53.17 -7.70 18.13
C LYS A 303 52.70 -9.05 18.67
N LYS A 304 51.93 -9.82 17.89
CA LYS A 304 51.78 -11.28 18.04
C LYS A 304 51.05 -11.87 16.84
N LYS A 305 51.78 -12.08 15.75
CA LYS A 305 51.67 -13.16 14.76
C LYS A 305 52.45 -12.75 13.52
N ASN A 306 53.70 -13.20 13.47
CA ASN A 306 54.46 -13.64 12.29
C ASN A 306 55.93 -13.72 12.69
N LYS A 307 56.39 -14.94 12.91
CA LYS A 307 57.80 -15.28 13.06
C LYS A 307 58.08 -16.37 12.03
N PRO A 308 58.78 -16.07 10.92
CA PRO A 308 59.51 -17.08 10.19
C PRO A 308 60.94 -17.12 10.76
N SER A 309 61.43 -18.32 11.08
CA SER A 309 62.85 -18.56 11.30
C SER A 309 63.36 -19.50 10.21
N SER A 310 64.15 -18.94 9.31
CA SER A 310 65.24 -19.64 8.59
C SER A 310 66.26 -20.15 9.62
N LEU A 311 67.10 -21.19 9.43
CA LEU A 311 67.72 -21.78 8.25
C LEU A 311 68.37 -23.11 8.74
N ASN A 312 68.38 -24.17 7.94
CA ASN A 312 69.60 -24.95 7.72
C ASN A 312 69.47 -25.87 6.49
N GLN A 313 70.56 -25.91 5.73
CA GLN A 313 70.80 -26.64 4.50
C GLN A 313 70.93 -28.16 4.74
N THR A 314 70.53 -28.98 3.76
CA THR A 314 71.36 -30.05 3.15
C THR A 314 70.66 -30.73 1.95
N ASN A 315 71.35 -30.73 0.81
CA ASN A 315 71.49 -31.69 -0.31
C ASN A 315 70.42 -32.71 -0.75
N GLY A 316 70.31 -32.84 -2.09
CA GLY A 316 69.95 -34.04 -2.88
C GLY A 316 68.46 -34.13 -3.25
N GLY A 317 67.99 -34.43 -4.46
CA GLY A 317 68.58 -34.94 -5.70
C GLY A 317 67.53 -35.85 -6.38
N GLY A 318 67.24 -35.62 -7.68
CA GLY A 318 66.44 -36.45 -8.60
C GLY A 318 64.95 -36.63 -8.25
N ASP A 319 64.06 -37.09 -9.12
CA ASP A 319 63.92 -37.29 -10.58
C ASP A 319 62.49 -37.88 -10.72
N ASP A 320 61.85 -37.72 -11.88
CA ASP A 320 60.75 -38.56 -12.43
C ASP A 320 59.38 -38.53 -11.68
N ASP A 321 58.20 -38.77 -12.28
CA ASP A 321 57.66 -38.86 -13.64
C ASP A 321 56.11 -38.98 -13.48
N ASP A 322 55.40 -38.93 -14.63
CA ASP A 322 54.07 -39.51 -14.92
C ASP A 322 52.79 -38.77 -14.46
N ARG A 323 51.91 -38.30 -15.37
CA ARG A 323 50.86 -39.02 -16.18
C ARG A 323 49.78 -39.65 -15.26
N ASP A 324 48.47 -39.62 -15.49
CA ASP A 324 47.60 -39.73 -16.68
C ASP A 324 46.16 -39.40 -16.18
N SER A 325 45.30 -38.62 -16.85
CA SER A 325 44.24 -38.98 -17.83
C SER A 325 43.21 -40.06 -17.44
N GLY A 326 41.92 -39.75 -17.68
CA GLY A 326 40.80 -40.69 -17.91
C GLY A 326 40.07 -41.19 -16.66
N GLY A 327 38.76 -41.40 -16.63
CA GLY A 327 37.71 -41.39 -17.66
C GLY A 327 36.37 -41.77 -17.00
N ASP A 328 35.28 -41.51 -17.73
CA ASP A 328 33.89 -41.86 -17.43
C ASP A 328 33.68 -43.38 -17.27
N GLU A 329 32.64 -43.79 -16.53
CA GLU A 329 31.70 -44.83 -16.98
C GLU A 329 30.49 -44.95 -16.04
N ASP A 330 29.34 -45.21 -16.69
CA ASP A 330 27.98 -45.25 -16.21
C ASP A 330 27.59 -46.58 -15.51
N ASP A 331 26.37 -46.52 -14.96
CA ASP A 331 25.33 -47.56 -14.95
C ASP A 331 25.23 -48.61 -13.83
N ASP A 332 23.93 -48.90 -13.61
CA ASP A 332 23.31 -50.13 -13.13
C ASP A 332 22.93 -50.30 -11.63
N ASP A 333 21.67 -49.91 -11.38
CA ASP A 333 20.52 -50.84 -11.24
C ASP A 333 20.03 -51.31 -9.85
N LYS A 334 18.68 -51.35 -9.79
CA LYS A 334 17.77 -52.21 -8.98
C LYS A 334 17.57 -51.86 -7.50
N ASP A 335 16.40 -52.05 -6.89
CA ASP A 335 14.98 -52.25 -7.24
C ASP A 335 14.25 -52.36 -5.88
N ASP A 336 12.91 -52.37 -5.92
CA ASP A 336 11.97 -52.94 -4.94
C ASP A 336 11.40 -52.06 -3.79
N ASP A 337 10.16 -51.62 -4.05
CA ASP A 337 8.92 -52.02 -3.33
C ASP A 337 8.73 -51.66 -1.83
N ASP A 338 7.74 -50.81 -1.51
CA ASP A 338 6.34 -51.23 -1.25
C ASP A 338 5.52 -50.25 -0.37
N GLU A 339 4.25 -50.11 -0.80
CA GLU A 339 2.98 -49.84 -0.09
C GLU A 339 2.73 -48.63 0.85
N ASP A 340 1.86 -47.74 0.34
CA ASP A 340 0.52 -47.36 0.86
C ASP A 340 0.23 -47.38 2.37
N MET A 341 -0.25 -46.24 2.90
CA MET A 341 -1.36 -46.22 3.88
C MET A 341 -2.23 -44.95 3.79
N LEU A 342 -3.53 -45.20 3.62
CA LEU A 342 -4.65 -44.28 3.64
C LEU A 342 -5.08 -43.87 5.07
N ALA A 343 -5.50 -42.60 5.16
CA ALA A 343 -6.53 -41.95 5.98
C ALA A 343 -7.19 -42.65 7.20
N VAL A 344 -7.33 -41.89 8.30
CA VAL A 344 -8.44 -42.04 9.26
C VAL A 344 -8.94 -40.66 9.73
N LYS A 345 -10.27 -40.44 9.58
CA LYS A 345 -11.08 -39.39 10.22
C LYS A 345 -11.82 -39.96 11.44
N GLY A 346 -12.08 -39.09 12.42
CA GLY A 346 -13.18 -39.22 13.41
C GLY A 346 -12.76 -38.82 14.83
N PRO A 347 -13.69 -38.46 15.73
CA PRO A 347 -15.16 -38.37 15.59
C PRO A 347 -15.70 -36.96 15.30
#